data_AF-A0A953P005-F1
#
_entry.id   AF-A0A953P005-F1
#
_cell.length_a   1.000
_cell.length_b   1.000
_cell.length_c   1.000
_cell.angle_alpha   90.00
_cell.angle_beta   90.00
_cell.angle_gamma   90.00
#
_symmetry.space_group_name_H-M   'P 1'
#
loop_
_entity.id
_entity.type
_entity.pdbx_description
1 polymer ?
#
loop_
_entity_poly.entity_id
_entity_poly.type
_entity_poly.pdbx_seq_one_letter_code
_entity_poly.pdbx_strand_id
1 'polypeptide(L)'
;MAKTRLLLLDADVVLTAHELGIWEQLKAKYEIAVPATIVREARYFKSQTGNKSINLQMQIDAGEISCLEATAGELLAAFNNFTNSFMAGIDDGEKEGIALIHCGRAPGYVFCTGDTNAIEAIGMLDLGGASISFEEVALGAGLGVKSVRRSMSRKAHADHVKKGKDRRISGECFTKPPLI
;
A
#
# COMPACT_ATOMS: atom_id res chain seq x y z
N MET A 1 22.99 -1.58 -10.89
CA MET A 1 22.81 -2.43 -9.70
C MET A 1 21.41 -3.04 -9.78
N ALA A 2 21.24 -4.32 -9.44
CA ALA A 2 19.91 -4.93 -9.41
C ALA A 2 19.08 -4.29 -8.27
N LYS A 3 17.82 -3.97 -8.53
CA LYS A 3 16.88 -3.45 -7.52
C LYS A 3 16.62 -4.54 -6.48
N THR A 4 16.55 -4.15 -5.21
CA THR A 4 16.66 -5.11 -4.09
C THR A 4 15.33 -5.70 -3.64
N ARG A 5 14.19 -5.05 -3.92
CA ARG A 5 12.82 -5.53 -3.62
C ARG A 5 11.80 -4.90 -4.59
N LEU A 6 10.67 -5.58 -4.76
CA LEU A 6 9.49 -5.12 -5.49
C LEU A 6 8.51 -4.48 -4.48
N LEU A 7 8.11 -3.23 -4.71
CA LEU A 7 7.22 -2.47 -3.82
C LEU A 7 5.92 -2.10 -4.55
N LEU A 8 4.78 -2.43 -3.96
CA LEU A 8 3.47 -1.97 -4.40
C LEU A 8 3.07 -0.83 -3.48
N LEU A 9 3.05 0.39 -4.00
CA LEU A 9 2.88 1.59 -3.18
C LEU A 9 1.46 2.13 -3.26
N ASP A 10 0.95 2.48 -2.10
CA ASP A 10 -0.27 3.25 -1.93
C ASP A 10 -0.05 4.75 -2.23
N ALA A 11 -1.14 5.49 -2.43
CA ALA A 11 -1.18 6.93 -2.71
C ALA A 11 -0.48 7.75 -1.62
N ASP A 12 -0.77 7.46 -0.36
CA ASP A 12 -0.25 8.18 0.79
C ASP A 12 1.28 8.01 0.93
N VAL A 13 1.80 6.84 0.57
CA VAL A 13 3.23 6.52 0.53
C VAL A 13 3.92 7.25 -0.61
N VAL A 14 3.33 7.25 -1.81
CA VAL A 14 3.84 8.03 -2.95
C VAL A 14 3.92 9.51 -2.57
N LEU A 15 2.84 10.07 -2.03
CA LEU A 15 2.80 11.47 -1.61
C LEU A 15 3.86 11.76 -0.54
N THR A 16 3.97 10.93 0.49
CA THR A 16 4.95 11.09 1.57
C THR A 16 6.38 11.03 1.03
N ALA A 17 6.68 10.12 0.10
CA ALA A 17 8.00 10.04 -0.52
C ALA A 17 8.36 11.30 -1.33
N HIS A 18 7.38 11.92 -2.00
CA HIS A 18 7.57 13.20 -2.67
C HIS A 18 7.75 14.36 -1.69
N GLU A 19 6.94 14.43 -0.63
CA GLU A 19 7.05 15.44 0.44
C GLU A 19 8.43 15.41 1.12
N LEU A 20 8.98 14.21 1.33
CA LEU A 20 10.30 14.01 1.92
C LEU A 20 11.45 14.20 0.91
N GLY A 21 11.16 14.38 -0.39
CA GLY A 21 12.17 14.53 -1.42
C GLY A 21 12.97 13.24 -1.71
N ILE A 22 12.43 12.08 -1.35
CA ILE A 22 13.14 10.79 -1.44
C ILE A 22 12.69 9.87 -2.57
N TRP A 23 11.66 10.28 -3.32
CA TRP A 23 11.07 9.49 -4.40
C TRP A 23 12.10 8.91 -5.40
N GLU A 24 13.04 9.74 -5.87
CA GLU A 24 14.08 9.30 -6.82
C GLU A 24 15.02 8.26 -6.20
N GLN A 25 15.34 8.39 -4.91
CA GLN A 25 16.17 7.40 -4.22
C GLN A 25 15.42 6.08 -4.05
N LEU A 26 14.10 6.11 -3.83
CA LEU A 26 13.28 4.90 -3.81
C LEU A 26 13.28 4.21 -5.17
N LYS A 27 13.03 4.94 -6.28
CA LYS A 27 13.07 4.38 -7.64
C LYS A 27 14.44 3.77 -8.01
N ALA A 28 15.53 4.34 -7.49
CA ALA A 28 16.88 3.82 -7.70
C ALA A 28 17.16 2.51 -6.94
N LYS A 29 16.45 2.25 -5.83
CA LYS A 29 16.67 1.09 -4.96
C LYS A 29 15.64 -0.03 -5.16
N TYR A 30 14.42 0.34 -5.54
CA TYR A 30 13.27 -0.54 -5.61
C TYR A 30 12.67 -0.57 -7.00
N GLU A 31 12.06 -1.71 -7.32
CA GLU A 31 11.15 -1.81 -8.44
C GLU A 31 9.77 -1.47 -7.91
N ILE A 32 9.22 -0.36 -8.40
CA ILE A 32 8.00 0.22 -7.87
C ILE A 32 6.86 -0.07 -8.84
N ALA A 33 5.76 -0.57 -8.29
CA ALA A 33 4.47 -0.59 -8.93
C ALA A 33 3.47 0.24 -8.11
N VAL A 34 2.45 0.75 -8.78
CA VAL A 34 1.30 1.40 -8.16
C VAL A 34 -0.01 0.82 -8.72
N PRO A 35 -1.08 0.74 -7.92
CA PRO A 35 -2.42 0.45 -8.41
C PRO A 35 -2.91 1.47 -9.45
N ALA A 36 -3.68 1.02 -10.44
CA ALA A 36 -4.23 1.86 -11.49
C ALA A 36 -5.15 2.96 -10.96
N THR A 37 -5.86 2.71 -9.86
CA THR A 37 -6.66 3.70 -9.14
C THR A 37 -5.83 4.87 -8.68
N ILE A 38 -4.63 4.60 -8.15
CA ILE A 38 -3.71 5.63 -7.66
C ILE A 38 -3.17 6.47 -8.82
N VAL A 39 -2.94 5.89 -9.99
CA VAL A 39 -2.54 6.65 -11.20
C VAL A 39 -3.63 7.65 -11.61
N ARG A 40 -4.91 7.27 -11.49
CA ARG A 40 -6.05 8.16 -11.77
C ARG A 40 -6.17 9.27 -10.73
N GLU A 41 -5.99 8.94 -9.46
CA GLU A 41 -6.13 9.87 -8.32
C GLU A 41 -4.95 10.85 -8.19
N ALA A 42 -3.73 10.41 -8.50
CA ALA A 42 -2.51 11.21 -8.33
C ALA A 42 -2.53 12.52 -9.15
N ARG A 43 -3.36 12.59 -10.19
CA ARG A 43 -3.62 13.81 -10.97
C ARG A 43 -4.18 14.95 -10.13
N TYR A 44 -4.81 14.63 -9.01
CA TYR A 44 -5.41 15.59 -8.08
C TYR A 44 -4.52 15.91 -6.88
N PHE A 45 -3.35 15.27 -6.73
CA PHE A 45 -2.42 15.58 -5.65
C PHE A 45 -1.88 17.00 -5.79
N LYS A 46 -2.27 17.86 -4.85
CA LYS A 46 -1.75 19.23 -4.75
C LYS A 46 -0.65 19.24 -3.70
N SER A 47 0.57 19.59 -4.13
CA SER A 47 1.65 19.91 -3.20
C SER A 47 1.26 21.10 -2.32
N GLN A 48 1.42 20.97 -0.99
CA GLN A 48 1.22 22.08 -0.05
C GLN A 48 2.24 23.22 -0.22
N THR A 49 3.35 22.96 -0.93
CA THR A 49 4.47 23.91 -1.12
C THR A 49 4.57 24.45 -2.55
N GLY A 50 3.62 24.13 -3.44
CA GLY A 50 3.54 24.65 -4.81
C GLY A 50 3.86 23.64 -5.91
N ASN A 51 3.02 23.69 -6.96
CA ASN A 51 3.13 23.24 -8.38
C ASN A 51 4.06 22.09 -8.83
N LYS A 52 4.43 21.13 -7.98
CA LYS A 52 4.84 19.81 -8.49
C LYS A 52 3.65 18.88 -8.41
N SER A 53 2.86 18.81 -9.48
CA SER A 53 1.92 17.71 -9.67
C SER A 53 2.73 16.42 -9.77
N ILE A 54 2.32 15.39 -9.03
CA ILE A 54 2.92 14.07 -9.13
C ILE A 54 2.33 13.42 -10.37
N ASN A 55 3.07 13.44 -11.48
CA ASN A 55 2.64 12.81 -12.72
C ASN A 55 3.14 11.35 -12.77
N LEU A 56 2.35 10.43 -12.21
CA LEU A 56 2.67 9.00 -12.26
C LEU A 56 2.59 8.45 -13.69
N GLN A 57 1.66 8.95 -14.51
CA GLN A 57 1.52 8.50 -15.90
C GLN A 57 2.82 8.71 -16.70
N MET A 58 3.42 9.88 -16.59
CA MET A 58 4.69 10.19 -17.26
C MET A 58 5.82 9.22 -16.84
N GLN A 59 5.85 8.81 -15.57
CA GLN A 59 6.86 7.88 -15.06
C GLN A 59 6.61 6.43 -15.51
N ILE A 60 5.35 6.05 -15.67
CA ILE A 60 4.96 4.76 -16.27
C ILE A 60 5.36 4.74 -17.74
N ASP A 61 5.04 5.80 -18.50
CA ASP A 61 5.38 5.92 -19.91
C ASP A 61 6.90 5.90 -20.15
N ALA A 62 7.67 6.44 -19.20
CA ALA A 62 9.13 6.40 -19.19
C ALA A 62 9.73 5.05 -18.71
N GLY A 63 8.90 4.10 -18.27
CA GLY A 63 9.34 2.79 -17.75
C GLY A 63 10.04 2.85 -16.39
N GLU A 64 9.85 3.93 -15.62
CA GLU A 64 10.50 4.12 -14.32
C GLU A 64 9.77 3.37 -13.19
N ILE A 65 8.45 3.26 -13.31
CA ILE A 65 7.55 2.52 -12.42
C ILE A 65 6.54 1.71 -13.24
N SER A 66 5.94 0.70 -12.62
CA SER A 66 4.88 -0.11 -13.23
C SER A 66 3.50 0.28 -12.72
N CYS A 67 2.47 -0.01 -13.52
CA CYS A 67 1.07 0.10 -13.14
C CYS A 67 0.45 -1.29 -13.10
N LEU A 68 -0.24 -1.63 -12.03
CA LEU A 68 -0.97 -2.89 -11.88
C LEU A 68 -2.46 -2.59 -11.64
N GLU A 69 -3.33 -3.40 -12.21
CA GLU A 69 -4.78 -3.20 -12.10
C GLU A 69 -5.45 -4.50 -11.63
N ALA A 70 -6.30 -4.38 -10.62
CA ALA A 70 -7.15 -5.49 -10.20
C ALA A 70 -8.47 -5.45 -10.97
N THR A 71 -8.96 -6.63 -11.34
CA THR A 71 -10.31 -6.77 -11.89
C THR A 71 -11.36 -6.62 -10.80
N ALA A 72 -12.59 -6.30 -11.18
CA ALA A 72 -13.74 -6.29 -10.26
C ALA A 72 -13.95 -7.64 -9.56
N GLY A 73 -13.64 -8.75 -10.25
CA GLY A 73 -13.71 -10.09 -9.67
C GLY A 73 -12.68 -10.33 -8.56
N GLU A 74 -11.46 -9.79 -8.72
CA GLU A 74 -10.39 -9.88 -7.71
C GLU A 74 -10.68 -8.99 -6.50
N LEU A 75 -11.18 -7.77 -6.73
CA LEU A 75 -11.68 -6.91 -5.64
C LEU A 75 -12.78 -7.61 -4.84
N LEU A 76 -13.75 -8.22 -5.52
CA LEU A 76 -14.81 -8.98 -4.86
C LEU A 76 -14.23 -10.18 -4.11
N ALA A 77 -13.31 -10.94 -4.71
CA ALA A 77 -12.69 -12.10 -4.08
C ALA A 77 -11.94 -11.74 -2.80
N ALA A 78 -11.22 -10.62 -2.78
CA ALA A 78 -10.47 -10.17 -1.62
C ALA A 78 -11.36 -9.74 -0.44
N PHE A 79 -12.56 -9.19 -0.71
CA PHE A 79 -13.36 -8.51 0.30
C PHE A 79 -14.78 -9.06 0.50
N ASN A 80 -15.17 -10.15 -0.18
CA ASN A 80 -16.53 -10.70 -0.15
C ASN A 80 -17.08 -11.02 1.25
N ASN A 81 -16.20 -11.30 2.21
CA ASN A 81 -16.56 -11.68 3.56
C ASN A 81 -16.44 -10.53 4.57
N PHE A 82 -16.06 -9.32 4.14
CA PHE A 82 -15.86 -8.19 5.04
C PHE A 82 -17.18 -7.45 5.25
N THR A 83 -17.36 -6.81 6.41
CA THR A 83 -18.54 -5.97 6.64
C THR A 83 -18.46 -4.67 5.84
N ASN A 84 -19.58 -4.21 5.32
CA ASN A 84 -19.66 -2.93 4.60
C ASN A 84 -19.14 -1.76 5.44
N SER A 85 -19.38 -1.78 6.76
CA SER A 85 -18.90 -0.75 7.69
C SER A 85 -17.37 -0.68 7.77
N PHE A 86 -16.70 -1.82 7.73
CA PHE A 86 -15.23 -1.87 7.73
C PHE A 86 -14.67 -1.48 6.37
N MET A 87 -15.28 -1.99 5.29
CA MET A 87 -14.91 -1.68 3.90
C MET A 87 -15.03 -0.19 3.56
N ALA A 88 -15.99 0.51 4.16
CA ALA A 88 -16.16 1.96 3.98
C ALA A 88 -14.99 2.78 4.56
N GLY A 89 -14.17 2.17 5.42
CA GLY A 89 -12.98 2.80 6.00
C GLY A 89 -11.69 2.53 5.23
N ILE A 90 -11.74 1.79 4.12
CA ILE A 90 -10.60 1.51 3.23
C ILE A 90 -10.86 2.30 1.96
N ASP A 91 -9.87 3.00 1.41
CA ASP A 91 -10.02 3.73 0.16
C ASP A 91 -9.94 2.79 -1.08
N ASP A 92 -10.16 3.30 -2.28
CA ASP A 92 -10.21 2.45 -3.48
C ASP A 92 -8.81 2.03 -3.97
N GLY A 93 -7.78 2.85 -3.76
CA GLY A 93 -6.39 2.53 -4.07
C GLY A 93 -5.83 1.43 -3.16
N GLU A 94 -6.14 1.50 -1.87
CA GLU A 94 -5.85 0.52 -0.86
C GLU A 94 -6.55 -0.82 -1.14
N LYS A 95 -7.86 -0.78 -1.46
CA LYS A 95 -8.61 -1.98 -1.85
C LYS A 95 -7.96 -2.66 -3.05
N GLU A 96 -7.60 -1.90 -4.07
CA GLU A 96 -6.94 -2.45 -5.26
C GLU A 96 -5.57 -3.03 -4.93
N GLY A 97 -4.75 -2.31 -4.14
CA GLY A 97 -3.43 -2.79 -3.69
C GLY A 97 -3.51 -4.11 -2.92
N ILE A 98 -4.45 -4.22 -1.97
CA ILE A 98 -4.71 -5.44 -1.21
C ILE A 98 -5.17 -6.57 -2.12
N ALA A 99 -6.10 -6.31 -3.05
CA ALA A 99 -6.61 -7.32 -3.98
C ALA A 99 -5.50 -7.86 -4.89
N LEU A 100 -4.61 -7.00 -5.38
CA LEU A 100 -3.46 -7.40 -6.21
C LEU A 100 -2.53 -8.38 -5.48
N ILE A 101 -2.26 -8.14 -4.20
CA ILE A 101 -1.48 -9.06 -3.36
C ILE A 101 -2.26 -10.35 -3.10
N HIS A 102 -3.51 -10.22 -2.64
CA HIS A 102 -4.35 -11.34 -2.22
C HIS A 102 -4.57 -12.36 -3.35
N CYS A 103 -4.80 -11.88 -4.58
CA CYS A 103 -5.06 -12.71 -5.74
C CYS A 103 -3.78 -13.12 -6.50
N GLY A 104 -2.59 -12.82 -5.96
CA GLY A 104 -1.31 -13.21 -6.57
C GLY A 104 -0.99 -12.48 -7.88
N ARG A 105 -1.59 -11.31 -8.12
CA ARG A 105 -1.39 -10.48 -9.32
C ARG A 105 -0.13 -9.61 -9.26
N ALA A 106 0.45 -9.46 -8.08
CA ALA A 106 1.71 -8.76 -7.86
C ALA A 106 2.75 -9.71 -7.21
N PRO A 107 3.21 -10.77 -7.91
CA PRO A 107 4.11 -11.76 -7.33
C PRO A 107 5.45 -11.12 -6.91
N GLY A 108 5.85 -11.38 -5.66
CA GLY A 108 7.10 -10.85 -5.09
C GLY A 108 7.03 -9.40 -4.62
N TYR A 109 5.95 -8.67 -4.94
CA TYR A 109 5.71 -7.34 -4.41
C TYR A 109 5.31 -7.40 -2.94
N VAL A 110 5.76 -6.42 -2.15
CA VAL A 110 5.24 -6.14 -0.81
C VAL A 110 4.47 -4.83 -0.83
N PHE A 111 3.27 -4.84 -0.24
CA PHE A 111 2.40 -3.68 -0.21
C PHE A 111 2.79 -2.71 0.91
N CYS A 112 2.80 -1.42 0.60
CA CYS A 112 3.14 -0.36 1.54
C CYS A 112 2.05 0.70 1.52
N THR A 113 1.41 0.89 2.67
CA THR A 113 0.38 1.90 2.94
C THR A 113 0.57 2.44 4.35
N GLY A 114 0.15 3.67 4.61
CA GLY A 114 0.02 4.22 5.96
C GLY A 114 -1.39 4.16 6.52
N ASP A 115 -2.37 3.63 5.79
CA ASP A 115 -3.75 3.55 6.28
C ASP A 115 -3.95 2.38 7.24
N THR A 116 -4.55 2.71 8.39
CA THR A 116 -4.70 1.76 9.49
C THR A 116 -5.74 0.67 9.21
N ASN A 117 -6.82 0.98 8.49
CA ASN A 117 -7.83 0.00 8.13
C ASN A 117 -7.31 -0.93 7.02
N ALA A 118 -6.57 -0.40 6.05
CA ALA A 118 -5.88 -1.20 5.05
C ALA A 118 -4.85 -2.16 5.67
N ILE A 119 -4.05 -1.69 6.64
CA ILE A 119 -3.10 -2.55 7.36
C ILE A 119 -3.83 -3.61 8.21
N GLU A 120 -4.94 -3.25 8.84
CA GLU A 120 -5.78 -4.22 9.57
C GLU A 120 -6.38 -5.26 8.60
N ALA A 121 -6.83 -4.86 7.41
CA ALA A 121 -7.32 -5.76 6.37
C ALA A 121 -6.25 -6.75 5.91
N ILE A 122 -5.00 -6.30 5.74
CA ILE A 122 -3.85 -7.18 5.49
C ILE A 122 -3.71 -8.25 6.58
N GLY A 123 -3.83 -7.86 7.86
CA GLY A 123 -3.82 -8.81 8.97
C GLY A 123 -5.00 -9.78 8.94
N MET A 124 -6.19 -9.29 8.62
CA MET A 124 -7.41 -10.09 8.50
C MET A 124 -7.34 -11.13 7.37
N LEU A 125 -6.65 -10.81 6.27
CA LEU A 125 -6.42 -11.71 5.13
C LEU A 125 -5.20 -12.63 5.30
N ASP A 126 -4.52 -12.57 6.45
CA ASP A 126 -3.25 -13.27 6.71
C ASP A 126 -2.12 -12.92 5.71
N LEU A 127 -2.11 -11.68 5.25
CA LEU A 127 -1.14 -11.15 4.28
C LEU A 127 -0.01 -10.36 4.95
N GLY A 128 0.16 -10.44 6.27
CA GLY A 128 1.14 -9.62 7.00
C GLY A 128 2.61 -9.82 6.58
N GLY A 129 2.95 -10.95 5.94
CA GLY A 129 4.27 -11.17 5.33
C GLY A 129 4.45 -10.51 3.97
N ALA A 130 3.36 -10.04 3.35
CA ALA A 130 3.32 -9.37 2.06
C ALA A 130 3.05 -7.86 2.19
N SER A 131 3.28 -7.30 3.38
CA SER A 131 3.23 -5.85 3.63
C SER A 131 4.45 -5.35 4.39
N ILE A 132 4.73 -4.06 4.26
CA ILE A 132 5.87 -3.40 4.88
C ILE A 132 5.52 -1.97 5.27
N SER A 133 6.12 -1.45 6.35
CA SER A 133 5.95 -0.04 6.70
C SER A 133 6.84 0.86 5.83
N PHE A 134 6.41 2.11 5.65
CA PHE A 134 7.21 3.08 4.90
C PHE A 134 8.53 3.43 5.61
N GLU A 135 8.57 3.41 6.95
CA GLU A 135 9.83 3.53 7.70
C GLU A 135 10.85 2.48 7.29
N GLU A 136 10.42 1.22 7.12
CA GLU A 136 11.30 0.13 6.70
C GLU A 136 11.73 0.26 5.24
N VAL A 137 10.84 0.74 4.37
CA VAL A 137 11.17 1.08 2.99
C VAL A 137 12.25 2.17 2.95
N ALA A 138 12.09 3.24 3.72
CA ALA A 138 13.06 4.32 3.74
C ALA A 138 14.42 3.89 4.31
N LEU A 139 14.43 3.16 5.43
CA LEU A 139 15.65 2.59 6.01
C LEU A 139 16.35 1.65 5.02
N GLY A 140 15.60 0.81 4.30
CA GLY A 140 16.13 -0.10 3.29
C GLY A 140 16.74 0.62 2.08
N ALA A 141 16.27 1.82 1.75
CA ALA A 141 16.91 2.68 0.75
C ALA A 141 18.20 3.38 1.26
N GLY A 142 18.54 3.22 2.54
CA GLY A 142 19.65 3.92 3.18
C GLY A 142 19.31 5.36 3.57
N LEU A 143 18.03 5.68 3.69
CA LEU A 143 17.57 7.03 4.01
C LEU A 143 17.38 7.16 5.52
N GLY A 144 18.18 8.03 6.14
CA GLY A 144 17.99 8.43 7.53
C GLY A 144 16.80 9.36 7.66
N VAL A 145 15.57 8.82 7.62
CA VAL A 145 14.37 9.63 7.78
C VAL A 145 14.24 10.02 9.24
N LYS A 146 14.49 11.32 9.54
CA LYS A 146 14.49 11.84 10.91
C LYS A 146 13.14 11.69 11.62
N SER A 147 12.04 11.66 10.86
CA SER A 147 10.69 11.42 11.36
C SER A 147 9.76 11.08 10.19
N VAL A 148 9.13 9.91 10.24
CA VAL A 148 7.94 9.61 9.41
C VAL A 148 6.68 9.87 10.23
N ARG A 149 5.54 10.08 9.56
CA ARG A 149 4.24 10.14 10.24
C ARG A 149 4.04 8.88 11.08
N ARG A 150 3.37 8.98 12.23
CA ARG A 150 3.21 7.85 13.16
C ARG A 150 2.59 6.62 12.47
N SER A 151 1.62 6.81 11.59
CA SER A 151 0.96 5.75 10.82
C SER A 151 1.89 5.01 9.85
N MET A 152 2.99 5.64 9.44
CA MET A 152 4.01 5.11 8.54
C MET A 152 5.15 4.36 9.25
N SER A 153 5.11 4.28 10.58
CA SER A 153 6.15 3.62 11.38
C SER A 153 6.03 2.10 11.35
N ARG A 154 7.16 1.39 11.52
CA ARG A 154 7.22 -0.07 11.74
C ARG A 154 6.32 -0.47 12.91
N LYS A 155 6.33 0.31 14.00
CA LYS A 155 5.51 0.01 15.18
C LYS A 155 4.02 0.07 14.86
N ALA A 156 3.55 1.15 14.24
CA ALA A 156 2.13 1.27 13.89
C ALA A 156 1.70 0.15 12.93
N HIS A 157 2.50 -0.13 11.90
CA HIS A 157 2.25 -1.23 10.98
C HIS A 157 2.13 -2.57 11.71
N ALA A 158 3.10 -2.93 12.57
CA ALA A 158 3.06 -4.17 13.32
C ALA A 158 1.85 -4.27 14.27
N ASP A 159 1.51 -3.18 14.96
CA ASP A 159 0.36 -3.11 15.87
C ASP A 159 -0.96 -3.32 15.12
N HIS A 160 -1.13 -2.70 13.94
CA HIS A 160 -2.34 -2.82 13.12
C HIS A 160 -2.44 -4.18 12.39
N VAL A 161 -1.32 -4.74 11.91
CA VAL A 161 -1.32 -6.12 11.37
C VAL A 161 -1.74 -7.11 12.47
N LYS A 162 -1.21 -6.96 13.69
CA LYS A 162 -1.61 -7.79 14.83
C LYS A 162 -3.11 -7.63 15.12
N LYS A 163 -3.62 -6.40 15.16
CA LYS A 163 -5.06 -6.16 15.37
C LYS A 163 -5.91 -6.81 14.29
N GLY A 164 -5.49 -6.76 13.02
CA GLY A 164 -6.15 -7.48 11.93
C GLY A 164 -6.19 -8.99 12.13
N LYS A 165 -5.08 -9.58 12.60
CA LYS A 165 -5.03 -11.01 12.96
C LYS A 165 -5.94 -11.34 14.13
N ASP A 166 -5.99 -10.50 15.15
CA ASP A 166 -6.90 -10.66 16.29
C ASP A 166 -8.38 -10.62 15.82
N ARG A 167 -8.73 -9.74 14.87
CA ARG A 167 -10.05 -9.69 14.21
C ARG A 167 -10.38 -10.92 13.37
N ARG A 168 -9.39 -11.45 12.64
CA ARG A 168 -9.53 -12.73 11.94
C ARG A 168 -9.96 -13.86 12.87
N ILE A 169 -9.39 -13.89 14.07
CA ILE A 169 -9.69 -14.90 15.08
C ILE A 169 -11.08 -14.68 15.71
N SER A 170 -11.41 -13.43 16.04
CA SER A 170 -12.69 -13.10 16.69
C SER A 170 -13.89 -13.12 15.73
N GLY A 171 -13.65 -13.03 14.42
CA GLY A 171 -14.68 -12.83 13.40
C GLY A 171 -15.20 -11.39 13.32
N GLU A 172 -14.63 -10.45 14.09
CA GLU A 172 -14.95 -9.03 13.98
C GLU A 172 -14.67 -8.53 12.55
N CYS A 173 -15.52 -7.64 12.04
CA CYS A 173 -15.44 -7.09 10.68
C CYS A 173 -15.67 -8.11 9.55
N PHE A 174 -16.10 -9.34 9.86
CA PHE A 174 -16.56 -10.31 8.86
C PHE A 174 -18.09 -10.45 8.84
N THR A 175 -18.68 -10.59 7.65
CA THR A 175 -20.06 -11.06 7.45
C THR A 175 -20.17 -12.57 7.61
N LYS A 176 -19.10 -13.29 7.27
CA LYS A 176 -18.89 -14.72 7.50
C LYS A 176 -17.43 -14.92 7.91
N PRO A 177 -17.15 -15.22 9.19
CA PRO A 177 -15.79 -15.43 9.64
C PRO A 177 -15.11 -16.57 8.86
N PRO A 178 -13.81 -16.47 8.56
CA PRO A 178 -13.08 -17.59 7.99
C PRO A 178 -13.14 -18.79 8.95
N LEU A 179 -13.32 -20.00 8.41
CA LEU A 179 -13.14 -21.22 9.20
C LEU A 179 -11.64 -21.29 9.55
N ILE A 180 -11.32 -21.07 10.83
CA ILE A 180 -9.97 -21.13 11.37
C ILE A 180 -9.58 -22.58 11.57
#